data_AF-A0A2P6TG63-F1
#
_entry.id   AF-A0A2P6TG63-F1
#
_cell.length_a   1.000
_cell.length_b   1.000
_cell.length_c   1.000
_cell.angle_alpha   90.00
_cell.angle_beta   90.00
_cell.angle_gamma   90.00
#
_symmetry.space_group_name_H-M   'P 1'
#
loop_
_entity.id
_entity.type
_entity.pdbx_description
1 polymer ?
#
loop_
_entity_poly.entity_id
_entity_poly.type
_entity_poly.pdbx_seq_one_letter_code
_entity_poly.pdbx_strand_id
1 'polypeptide(L)'
;MYAFAQRSDCQVLDEPLYAHFLRLTGAERPYTDLVMASQDAEGSRVVAQQLLGPRDKPLLYAKHMAKHRIGVDRSLLRRARHVLLVREPAAVIGSFAEVLEPTLTETCYPALLELYSELRALGRPPPVVLSDDLVRDPEGTLRALCAALGIDFQPQMLSWPAGPKPYDGVWAPFWYAGTHKSTGFAAALQQLTSRKERPLPEHLQPLLEECRPLYALLRRHALRPLRSAVPRLLGGAGGDEQQQQQQREAQQGQQDNNSSGDASEASNGSSQNTAAPQAMQCGSLAYLEDPRNEDVLVGMRDGVTGRFELVWRPEAKVSVFDSGFMLGDGVWEGIRLHRGVLLFLQDHLDRLYEGAKAIDMDIGLTKQQLAELVYQTIDANGMRDGVHVRLMVSRGLKPTPHQNPAITIGQPTIAIVALHKEVPPQHNERGIKLFTTHVRRGPPDVQDPAWNSHSKLNCISACIQALKVGADEALMLDPQGFVATCNSTNFFCVRKGEVWVPSPKHQMNGITRQNVLALCRREGIPCRELDFSLTQVYSADEAFVTGTFSGQIPVREVDGRTIGSGRRGPLVERLQRLYATLCDEQAAHGRAPAAD
;
A
#
# COMPACT_ATOMS: atom_id res chain seq x y z
N MET A 1 -16.42 -7.62 -23.42
CA MET A 1 -17.08 -7.93 -24.71
C MET A 1 -16.22 -7.56 -25.91
N TYR A 2 -15.96 -6.28 -26.20
CA TYR A 2 -15.25 -5.85 -27.42
C TYR A 2 -13.88 -6.51 -27.58
N ALA A 3 -13.08 -6.58 -26.51
CA ALA A 3 -11.82 -7.32 -26.48
C ALA A 3 -11.98 -8.80 -26.89
N PHE A 4 -12.97 -9.51 -26.35
CA PHE A 4 -13.23 -10.91 -26.69
C PHE A 4 -13.74 -11.09 -28.12
N ALA A 5 -14.46 -10.11 -28.67
CA ALA A 5 -14.94 -10.15 -30.05
C ALA A 5 -13.80 -10.12 -31.08
N GLN A 6 -12.61 -9.62 -30.71
CA GLN A 6 -11.44 -9.58 -31.60
C GLN A 6 -10.69 -10.91 -31.66
N ARG A 7 -11.05 -11.88 -30.81
CA ARG A 7 -10.42 -13.19 -30.85
C ARG A 7 -10.90 -13.97 -32.06
N SER A 8 -9.98 -14.67 -32.72
CA SER A 8 -10.30 -15.55 -33.85
C SER A 8 -11.27 -16.67 -33.44
N ASP A 9 -11.14 -17.18 -32.22
CA ASP A 9 -11.81 -18.36 -31.66
C ASP A 9 -13.07 -18.05 -30.83
N CYS A 10 -13.47 -16.77 -30.72
CA CYS A 10 -14.58 -16.36 -29.86
C CYS A 10 -15.73 -15.66 -30.62
N GLN A 11 -16.97 -16.05 -30.32
CA GLN A 11 -18.19 -15.32 -30.65
C GLN A 11 -18.68 -14.58 -29.40
N VAL A 12 -19.38 -13.45 -29.58
CA VAL A 12 -19.88 -12.63 -28.47
C VAL A 12 -21.39 -12.44 -28.55
N LEU A 13 -22.05 -12.36 -27.38
CA LEU A 13 -23.44 -11.96 -27.25
C LEU A 13 -23.55 -10.84 -26.21
N ASP A 14 -24.34 -9.82 -26.53
CA ASP A 14 -24.64 -8.71 -25.62
C ASP A 14 -26.02 -8.94 -24.98
N GLU A 15 -26.01 -9.22 -23.68
CA GLU A 15 -27.16 -9.42 -22.78
C GLU A 15 -28.35 -10.19 -23.36
N PRO A 16 -28.19 -11.45 -23.81
CA PRO A 16 -29.27 -12.22 -24.42
C PRO A 16 -30.43 -12.57 -23.45
N LEU A 17 -30.28 -12.32 -22.15
CA LEU A 17 -31.31 -12.53 -21.12
C LEU A 17 -32.09 -11.26 -20.76
N TYR A 18 -31.92 -10.16 -21.49
CA TYR A 18 -32.53 -8.88 -21.11
C TYR A 18 -34.06 -8.91 -21.26
N ALA A 19 -34.60 -9.37 -22.39
CA ALA A 19 -36.06 -9.52 -22.56
C ALA A 19 -36.69 -10.43 -21.49
N HIS A 20 -35.99 -11.49 -21.09
CA HIS A 20 -36.43 -12.35 -19.99
C HIS A 20 -36.56 -11.60 -18.66
N PHE A 21 -35.54 -10.82 -18.31
CA PHE A 21 -35.55 -9.98 -17.11
C PHE A 21 -36.68 -8.95 -17.14
N LEU A 22 -36.87 -8.25 -18.26
CA LEU A 22 -37.94 -7.25 -18.41
C LEU A 22 -39.32 -7.89 -18.25
N ARG A 23 -39.56 -9.04 -18.88
CA ARG A 23 -40.82 -9.79 -18.75
C ARG A 23 -41.12 -10.21 -17.30
N LEU A 24 -40.13 -10.73 -16.58
CA LEU A 24 -40.33 -11.23 -15.22
C LEU A 24 -40.50 -10.13 -14.18
N THR A 25 -39.76 -9.04 -14.33
CA THR A 25 -39.70 -7.97 -13.32
C THR A 25 -40.68 -6.84 -13.60
N GLY A 26 -41.16 -6.69 -14.84
CA GLY A 26 -41.93 -5.54 -15.28
C GLY A 26 -41.13 -4.24 -15.29
N ALA A 27 -39.80 -4.31 -15.22
CA ALA A 27 -38.96 -3.12 -15.18
C ALA A 27 -39.07 -2.33 -16.50
N GLU A 28 -39.34 -1.03 -16.40
CA GLU A 28 -39.49 -0.16 -17.57
C GLU A 28 -38.15 0.42 -18.03
N ARG A 29 -37.93 0.50 -19.34
CA ARG A 29 -36.76 1.10 -19.98
C ARG A 29 -37.22 1.95 -21.16
N PRO A 30 -36.47 3.01 -21.53
CA PRO A 30 -36.77 3.79 -22.74
C PRO A 30 -36.78 2.96 -24.04
N TYR A 31 -36.19 1.77 -24.01
CA TYR A 31 -36.03 0.85 -25.14
C TYR A 31 -36.63 -0.54 -24.85
N THR A 32 -37.58 -0.67 -23.91
CA THR A 32 -38.21 -1.96 -23.56
C THR A 32 -38.80 -2.65 -24.79
N ASP A 33 -39.58 -1.94 -25.60
CA ASP A 33 -40.24 -2.53 -26.78
C ASP A 33 -39.23 -3.05 -27.81
N LEU A 34 -38.11 -2.34 -27.99
CA LEU A 34 -37.03 -2.78 -28.88
C LEU A 34 -36.38 -4.07 -28.37
N VAL A 35 -36.18 -4.20 -27.06
CA VAL A 35 -35.61 -5.41 -26.45
C VAL A 35 -36.58 -6.58 -26.57
N MET A 36 -37.86 -6.36 -26.25
CA MET A 36 -38.89 -7.39 -26.34
C MET A 36 -39.14 -7.87 -27.77
N ALA A 37 -38.96 -7.00 -28.77
CA ALA A 37 -39.07 -7.36 -30.18
C ALA A 37 -37.81 -8.08 -30.72
N SER A 38 -36.64 -7.85 -30.13
CA SER A 38 -35.36 -8.36 -30.65
C SER A 38 -34.85 -9.64 -29.97
N GLN A 39 -35.38 -10.00 -28.80
CA GLN A 39 -34.89 -11.14 -28.00
C GLN A 39 -36.01 -12.07 -27.54
N ASP A 40 -35.67 -13.33 -27.30
CA ASP A 40 -36.58 -14.30 -26.67
C ASP A 40 -36.73 -14.00 -25.18
N ALA A 41 -37.98 -13.82 -24.71
CA ALA A 41 -38.29 -13.52 -23.31
C ALA A 41 -38.36 -14.79 -22.41
N GLU A 42 -38.23 -15.99 -22.97
CA GLU A 42 -38.15 -17.25 -22.21
C GLU A 42 -36.70 -17.62 -21.90
N GLY A 43 -36.26 -17.32 -20.67
CA GLY A 43 -34.87 -17.51 -20.24
C GLY A 43 -34.37 -18.95 -20.37
N SER A 44 -35.23 -19.95 -20.19
CA SER A 44 -34.87 -21.36 -20.39
C SER A 44 -34.51 -21.67 -21.85
N ARG A 45 -35.23 -21.09 -22.82
CA ARG A 45 -34.90 -21.22 -24.25
C ARG A 45 -33.62 -20.47 -24.60
N VAL A 46 -33.45 -19.25 -24.08
CA VAL A 46 -32.19 -18.49 -24.26
C VAL A 46 -30.99 -19.28 -23.75
N VAL A 47 -31.09 -19.86 -22.54
CA VAL A 47 -30.01 -20.69 -21.99
C VAL A 47 -29.73 -21.91 -22.87
N ALA A 48 -30.77 -22.66 -23.24
CA ALA A 48 -30.62 -23.91 -23.97
C ALA A 48 -30.11 -23.69 -25.40
N GLN A 49 -30.62 -22.68 -26.10
CA GLN A 49 -30.39 -22.48 -27.53
C GLN A 49 -29.24 -21.51 -27.82
N GLN A 50 -29.07 -20.45 -27.02
CA GLN A 50 -28.06 -19.42 -27.28
C GLN A 50 -26.81 -19.58 -26.40
N LEU A 51 -26.98 -19.78 -25.09
CA LEU A 51 -25.83 -19.83 -24.16
C LEU A 51 -25.14 -21.20 -24.14
N LEU A 52 -25.91 -22.29 -24.21
CA LEU A 52 -25.42 -23.67 -24.16
C LEU A 52 -25.64 -24.44 -25.48
N GLY A 53 -26.23 -23.79 -26.48
CA GLY A 53 -26.52 -24.39 -27.78
C GLY A 53 -25.29 -24.51 -28.70
N PRO A 54 -25.49 -25.13 -29.88
CA PRO A 54 -24.47 -25.26 -30.93
C PRO A 54 -23.93 -23.91 -31.39
N ARG A 55 -22.69 -23.89 -31.88
CA ARG A 55 -21.98 -22.66 -32.25
C ARG A 55 -20.87 -22.91 -33.25
N ASP A 56 -20.52 -21.87 -33.99
CA ASP A 56 -19.49 -21.92 -35.04
C ASP A 56 -18.07 -21.77 -34.47
N LYS A 57 -17.94 -21.05 -33.36
CA LYS A 57 -16.66 -20.79 -32.68
C LYS A 57 -16.57 -21.55 -31.35
N PRO A 58 -15.39 -22.06 -30.97
CA PRO A 58 -15.23 -22.87 -29.76
C PRO A 58 -15.55 -22.10 -28.47
N LEU A 59 -15.32 -20.77 -28.45
CA LEU A 59 -15.63 -19.92 -27.30
C LEU A 59 -16.85 -19.04 -27.57
N LEU A 60 -17.74 -18.93 -26.60
CA LEU A 60 -18.80 -17.92 -26.54
C LEU A 60 -18.57 -17.04 -25.31
N TYR A 61 -18.47 -15.74 -25.50
CA TYR A 61 -18.50 -14.75 -24.44
C TYR A 61 -19.87 -14.05 -24.43
N ALA A 62 -20.68 -14.31 -23.41
CA ALA A 62 -21.96 -13.63 -23.21
C ALA A 62 -21.82 -12.59 -22.09
N LYS A 63 -22.05 -11.32 -22.41
CA LYS A 63 -22.10 -10.24 -21.43
C LYS A 63 -23.49 -10.19 -20.82
N HIS A 64 -23.60 -10.06 -19.50
CA HIS A 64 -24.87 -9.89 -18.81
C HIS A 64 -24.72 -8.88 -17.67
N MET A 65 -25.80 -8.16 -17.36
CA MET A 65 -25.96 -7.54 -16.06
C MET A 65 -26.31 -8.62 -15.04
N ALA A 66 -25.68 -8.61 -13.86
CA ALA A 66 -25.80 -9.71 -12.89
C ALA A 66 -27.26 -9.98 -12.47
N LYS A 67 -28.12 -8.96 -12.45
CA LYS A 67 -29.55 -9.07 -12.14
C LYS A 67 -30.39 -9.76 -13.22
N HIS A 68 -29.91 -9.89 -14.46
CA HIS A 68 -30.70 -10.50 -15.56
C HIS A 68 -30.87 -12.03 -15.42
N ARG A 69 -30.21 -12.64 -14.43
CA ARG A 69 -30.32 -14.09 -14.17
C ARG A 69 -31.56 -14.50 -13.37
N ILE A 70 -32.40 -13.57 -12.93
CA ILE A 70 -33.58 -13.90 -12.13
C ILE A 70 -34.45 -14.89 -12.93
N GLY A 71 -34.89 -15.98 -12.29
CA GLY A 71 -35.68 -17.02 -12.95
C GLY A 71 -34.90 -17.96 -13.89
N VAL A 72 -33.58 -17.75 -14.05
CA VAL A 72 -32.73 -18.59 -14.90
C VAL A 72 -32.22 -19.81 -14.13
N ASP A 73 -32.22 -20.96 -14.81
CA ASP A 73 -31.79 -22.23 -14.24
C ASP A 73 -30.32 -22.20 -13.76
N ARG A 74 -30.08 -22.72 -12.55
CA ARG A 74 -28.76 -22.71 -11.90
C ARG A 74 -27.75 -23.66 -12.55
N SER A 75 -28.13 -24.54 -13.48
CA SER A 75 -27.16 -25.39 -14.21
C SER A 75 -26.18 -24.56 -15.03
N LEU A 76 -26.56 -23.36 -15.46
CA LEU A 76 -25.66 -22.43 -16.16
C LEU A 76 -24.43 -22.09 -15.31
N LEU A 77 -24.59 -21.96 -13.98
CA LEU A 77 -23.49 -21.70 -13.05
C LEU A 77 -22.44 -22.82 -13.08
N ARG A 78 -22.87 -24.06 -13.27
CA ARG A 78 -21.98 -25.25 -13.29
C ARG A 78 -21.36 -25.50 -14.67
N ARG A 79 -22.08 -25.15 -15.74
CA ARG A 79 -21.73 -25.49 -17.13
C ARG A 79 -20.91 -24.40 -17.83
N ALA A 80 -20.91 -23.17 -17.34
CA ALA A 80 -20.12 -22.07 -17.88
C ALA A 80 -18.94 -21.67 -16.97
N ARG A 81 -18.01 -20.89 -17.54
CA ARG A 81 -17.02 -20.11 -16.77
C ARG A 81 -17.57 -18.70 -16.59
N HIS A 82 -17.39 -18.14 -15.41
CA HIS A 82 -17.97 -16.85 -15.03
C HIS A 82 -16.87 -15.85 -14.73
N VAL A 83 -17.07 -14.60 -15.13
CA VAL A 83 -16.17 -13.48 -14.86
C VAL A 83 -17.01 -12.36 -14.30
N LEU A 84 -16.59 -11.76 -13.18
CA LEU A 84 -17.28 -10.61 -12.60
C LEU A 84 -16.53 -9.34 -12.97
N LEU A 85 -17.10 -8.52 -13.84
CA LEU A 85 -16.58 -7.19 -14.13
C LEU A 85 -17.19 -6.18 -13.15
N VAL A 86 -16.34 -5.50 -12.38
CA VAL A 86 -16.76 -4.59 -11.33
C VAL A 86 -16.17 -3.20 -11.61
N ARG A 87 -17.02 -2.18 -11.48
CA ARG A 87 -16.63 -0.76 -11.65
C ARG A 87 -16.70 -0.05 -10.31
N GLU A 88 -16.05 1.10 -10.22
CA GLU A 88 -16.16 1.97 -9.05
C GLU A 88 -17.63 2.48 -8.91
N PRO A 89 -18.22 2.43 -7.69
CA PRO A 89 -19.61 2.82 -7.43
C PRO A 89 -20.06 4.17 -7.97
N ALA A 90 -19.30 5.24 -7.74
CA ALA A 90 -19.69 6.56 -8.21
C ALA A 90 -19.74 6.63 -9.75
N ALA A 91 -18.79 5.96 -10.42
CA ALA A 91 -18.79 5.85 -11.87
C ALA A 91 -19.97 5.04 -12.43
N VAL A 92 -20.45 4.02 -11.71
CA VAL A 92 -21.65 3.25 -12.10
C VAL A 92 -22.89 4.11 -11.92
N ILE A 93 -23.08 4.69 -10.74
CA ILE A 93 -24.25 5.52 -10.41
C ILE A 93 -24.36 6.70 -11.39
N GLY A 94 -23.27 7.41 -11.64
CA GLY A 94 -23.24 8.52 -12.59
C GLY A 94 -23.61 8.10 -14.01
N SER A 95 -23.13 6.95 -14.48
CA SER A 95 -23.49 6.42 -15.81
C SER A 95 -24.95 6.00 -15.89
N PHE A 96 -25.53 5.48 -14.81
CA PHE A 96 -26.95 5.12 -14.78
C PHE A 96 -27.83 6.36 -14.80
N ALA A 97 -27.50 7.38 -13.98
CA ALA A 97 -28.26 8.62 -13.89
C ALA A 97 -28.41 9.39 -15.21
N GLU A 98 -27.58 9.12 -16.22
CA GLU A 98 -27.72 9.68 -17.58
C GLU A 98 -28.87 9.05 -18.38
N VAL A 99 -29.31 7.84 -18.01
CA VAL A 99 -30.28 7.03 -18.78
C VAL A 99 -31.53 6.69 -17.96
N LEU A 100 -31.38 6.37 -16.67
CA LEU A 100 -32.47 5.96 -15.77
C LEU A 100 -32.13 6.19 -14.30
N GLU A 101 -33.14 6.19 -13.43
CA GLU A 101 -32.94 6.42 -12.00
C GLU A 101 -32.11 5.30 -11.34
N PRO A 102 -30.92 5.58 -10.81
CA PRO A 102 -30.07 4.56 -10.21
C PRO A 102 -30.65 4.09 -8.87
N THR A 103 -30.73 2.78 -8.69
CA THR A 103 -31.07 2.13 -7.43
C THR A 103 -30.03 1.07 -7.09
N LEU A 104 -30.03 0.56 -5.85
CA LEU A 104 -29.12 -0.52 -5.44
C LEU A 104 -29.29 -1.78 -6.30
N THR A 105 -30.50 -2.07 -6.76
CA THR A 105 -30.76 -3.15 -7.73
C THR A 105 -30.18 -2.83 -9.10
N GLU A 106 -30.25 -1.57 -9.56
CA GLU A 106 -29.70 -1.17 -10.85
C GLU A 106 -28.18 -1.28 -10.90
N THR A 107 -27.47 -0.89 -9.82
CA THR A 107 -26.01 -0.98 -9.74
C THR A 107 -25.46 -2.41 -9.73
N CYS A 108 -26.31 -3.40 -9.48
CA CYS A 108 -25.99 -4.83 -9.47
C CYS A 108 -25.00 -5.31 -8.41
N TYR A 109 -24.50 -4.46 -7.49
CA TYR A 109 -23.54 -4.88 -6.46
C TYR A 109 -24.04 -6.03 -5.58
N PRO A 110 -25.30 -6.04 -5.07
CA PRO A 110 -25.81 -7.18 -4.32
C PRO A 110 -25.82 -8.48 -5.16
N ALA A 111 -26.29 -8.39 -6.41
CA ALA A 111 -26.37 -9.55 -7.31
C ALA A 111 -24.99 -10.10 -7.69
N LEU A 112 -23.98 -9.23 -7.84
CA LEU A 112 -22.58 -9.60 -8.05
C LEU A 112 -22.01 -10.34 -6.83
N LEU A 113 -22.29 -9.85 -5.62
CA LEU A 113 -21.80 -10.48 -4.38
C LEU A 113 -22.48 -11.84 -4.12
N GLU A 114 -23.78 -11.94 -4.39
CA GLU A 114 -24.52 -13.20 -4.34
C GLU A 114 -23.91 -14.21 -5.33
N LEU A 115 -23.69 -13.79 -6.59
CA LEU A 115 -23.10 -14.64 -7.62
C LEU A 115 -21.68 -15.09 -7.26
N TYR A 116 -20.85 -14.20 -6.71
CA TYR A 116 -19.53 -14.55 -6.20
C TYR A 116 -19.62 -15.63 -5.11
N SER A 117 -20.53 -15.44 -4.16
CA SER A 117 -20.73 -16.37 -3.03
C SER A 117 -21.22 -17.74 -3.50
N GLU A 118 -22.19 -17.79 -4.42
CA GLU A 118 -22.70 -19.04 -4.99
C GLU A 118 -21.62 -19.81 -5.77
N LEU A 119 -20.87 -19.12 -6.64
CA LEU A 119 -19.81 -19.75 -7.43
C LEU A 119 -18.65 -20.23 -6.55
N ARG A 120 -18.31 -19.47 -5.50
CA ARG A 120 -17.34 -19.90 -4.49
C ARG A 120 -17.82 -21.15 -3.74
N ALA A 121 -19.10 -21.21 -3.35
CA ALA A 121 -19.68 -22.38 -2.70
C ALA A 121 -19.69 -23.64 -3.58
N LEU A 122 -19.74 -23.47 -4.91
CA LEU A 122 -19.56 -24.54 -5.89
C LEU A 122 -18.10 -24.96 -6.10
N GLY A 123 -17.15 -24.41 -5.33
CA GLY A 123 -15.72 -24.69 -5.45
C GLY A 123 -15.06 -24.04 -6.67
N ARG A 124 -15.71 -23.06 -7.29
CA ARG A 124 -15.24 -22.38 -8.52
C ARG A 124 -15.36 -20.86 -8.37
N PRO A 125 -14.57 -20.22 -7.48
CA PRO A 125 -14.61 -18.77 -7.35
C PRO A 125 -14.30 -18.11 -8.70
N PRO A 126 -15.13 -17.15 -9.17
CA PRO A 126 -14.92 -16.52 -10.47
C PRO A 126 -13.79 -15.50 -10.38
N PRO A 127 -12.98 -15.32 -11.43
CA PRO A 127 -12.13 -14.14 -11.54
C PRO A 127 -12.97 -12.86 -11.47
N VAL A 128 -12.57 -11.94 -10.59
CA VAL A 128 -13.12 -10.59 -10.51
C VAL A 128 -12.18 -9.65 -11.25
N VAL A 129 -12.70 -8.81 -12.15
CA VAL A 129 -11.92 -7.85 -12.94
C VAL A 129 -12.41 -6.46 -12.59
N LEU A 130 -11.53 -5.60 -12.08
CA LEU A 130 -11.84 -4.19 -11.93
C LEU A 130 -11.70 -3.49 -13.26
N SER A 131 -12.72 -2.71 -13.63
CA SER A 131 -12.71 -1.96 -14.88
C SER A 131 -11.58 -0.94 -14.93
N ASP A 132 -11.24 -0.32 -13.80
CA ASP A 132 -10.19 0.69 -13.74
C ASP A 132 -8.81 0.05 -13.95
N ASP A 133 -8.58 -1.13 -13.37
CA ASP A 133 -7.34 -1.90 -13.60
C ASP A 133 -7.23 -2.35 -15.06
N LEU A 134 -8.32 -2.85 -15.64
CA LEU A 134 -8.38 -3.22 -17.06
C LEU A 134 -8.08 -2.04 -17.98
N VAL A 135 -8.44 -0.81 -17.58
CA VAL A 135 -8.13 0.39 -18.37
C VAL A 135 -6.68 0.85 -18.15
N ARG A 136 -6.14 0.72 -16.94
CA ARG A 136 -4.76 1.10 -16.58
C ARG A 136 -3.71 0.17 -17.18
N ASP A 137 -3.93 -1.14 -17.13
CA ASP A 137 -3.05 -2.15 -17.72
C ASP A 137 -3.87 -3.19 -18.51
N PRO A 138 -4.38 -2.83 -19.71
CA PRO A 138 -5.27 -3.69 -20.46
C PRO A 138 -4.64 -5.03 -20.83
N GLU A 139 -3.36 -5.03 -21.23
CA GLU A 139 -2.67 -6.25 -21.57
C GLU A 139 -2.46 -7.14 -20.34
N GLY A 140 -1.93 -6.59 -19.25
CA GLY A 140 -1.69 -7.37 -18.03
C GLY A 140 -2.97 -7.94 -17.44
N THR A 141 -4.06 -7.15 -17.40
CA THR A 141 -5.36 -7.62 -16.90
C THR A 141 -5.96 -8.69 -17.81
N LEU A 142 -5.92 -8.51 -19.14
CA LEU A 142 -6.47 -9.51 -20.06
C LEU A 142 -5.64 -10.79 -20.07
N ARG A 143 -4.30 -10.72 -19.91
CA ARG A 143 -3.45 -11.90 -19.72
C ARG A 143 -3.82 -12.65 -18.44
N ALA A 144 -3.98 -11.95 -17.33
CA ALA A 144 -4.41 -12.54 -16.05
C ALA A 144 -5.78 -13.21 -16.17
N LEU A 145 -6.73 -12.54 -16.85
CA LEU A 145 -8.07 -13.06 -17.09
C LEU A 145 -8.04 -14.31 -17.97
N CYS A 146 -7.32 -14.28 -19.10
CA CYS A 146 -7.16 -15.42 -20.00
C CYS A 146 -6.54 -16.62 -19.26
N ALA A 147 -5.49 -16.40 -18.47
CA ALA A 147 -4.88 -17.43 -17.64
C ALA A 147 -5.87 -18.03 -16.63
N ALA A 148 -6.64 -17.20 -15.92
CA ALA A 148 -7.65 -17.64 -14.97
C ALA A 148 -8.79 -18.45 -15.63
N LEU A 149 -9.07 -18.18 -16.90
CA LEU A 149 -10.07 -18.90 -17.69
C LEU A 149 -9.52 -20.16 -18.40
N GLY A 150 -8.19 -20.36 -18.39
CA GLY A 150 -7.54 -21.45 -19.10
C GLY A 150 -7.59 -21.31 -20.62
N ILE A 151 -7.53 -20.07 -21.13
CA ILE A 151 -7.49 -19.75 -22.56
C ILE A 151 -6.27 -18.88 -22.88
N ASP A 152 -5.80 -18.91 -24.13
CA ASP A 152 -4.66 -18.10 -24.55
C ASP A 152 -5.03 -16.63 -24.70
N PHE A 153 -4.13 -15.73 -24.32
CA PHE A 153 -4.24 -14.31 -24.63
C PHE A 153 -3.93 -14.05 -26.12
N GLN A 154 -4.75 -13.25 -26.79
CA GLN A 154 -4.54 -12.83 -28.18
C GLN A 154 -4.32 -11.30 -28.22
N PRO A 155 -3.21 -10.78 -28.77
CA PRO A 155 -2.93 -9.34 -28.79
C PRO A 155 -4.02 -8.48 -29.43
N GLN A 156 -4.78 -9.03 -30.39
CA GLN A 156 -5.90 -8.36 -31.06
C GLN A 156 -7.00 -7.93 -30.07
N MET A 157 -7.06 -8.55 -28.88
CA MET A 157 -8.00 -8.17 -27.81
C MET A 157 -7.83 -6.72 -27.33
N LEU A 158 -6.71 -6.06 -27.64
CA LEU A 158 -6.38 -4.71 -27.20
C LEU A 158 -6.96 -3.58 -28.08
N SER A 159 -7.42 -3.91 -29.30
CA SER A 159 -7.83 -2.91 -30.28
C SER A 159 -9.05 -3.36 -31.09
N TRP A 160 -9.95 -2.44 -31.42
CA TRP A 160 -11.14 -2.72 -32.25
C TRP A 160 -11.41 -1.54 -33.20
N PRO A 161 -12.16 -1.75 -34.30
CA PRO A 161 -12.57 -0.63 -35.15
C PRO A 161 -13.58 0.27 -34.39
N ALA A 162 -13.56 1.58 -34.66
CA ALA A 162 -14.56 2.50 -34.14
C ALA A 162 -15.96 2.21 -34.75
N GLY A 163 -16.99 2.81 -34.16
CA GLY A 163 -18.39 2.75 -34.59
C GLY A 163 -19.21 1.60 -33.99
N PRO A 164 -20.51 1.52 -34.32
CA PRO A 164 -21.40 0.44 -33.92
C PRO A 164 -20.90 -0.94 -34.35
N LYS A 165 -21.26 -1.97 -33.59
CA LYS A 165 -20.88 -3.35 -33.89
C LYS A 165 -22.12 -4.21 -34.15
N PRO A 166 -22.04 -5.21 -35.06
CA PRO A 166 -23.18 -6.09 -35.34
C PRO A 166 -23.68 -6.89 -34.13
N TYR A 167 -22.82 -7.05 -33.12
CA TYR A 167 -23.13 -7.76 -31.87
C TYR A 167 -23.56 -6.85 -30.73
N ASP A 168 -23.67 -5.54 -30.96
CA ASP A 168 -24.21 -4.60 -29.97
C ASP A 168 -25.72 -4.83 -29.82
N GLY A 169 -26.22 -4.81 -28.57
CA GLY A 169 -27.65 -4.88 -28.34
C GLY A 169 -28.40 -3.62 -28.82
N VAL A 170 -29.72 -3.72 -28.97
CA VAL A 170 -30.59 -2.60 -29.41
C VAL A 170 -30.55 -1.38 -28.48
N TRP A 171 -30.03 -1.53 -27.26
CA TRP A 171 -29.81 -0.46 -26.28
C TRP A 171 -28.50 0.32 -26.50
N ALA A 172 -27.64 -0.09 -27.44
CA ALA A 172 -26.36 0.56 -27.67
C ALA A 172 -26.40 2.08 -27.89
N PRO A 173 -27.43 2.67 -28.54
CA PRO A 173 -27.56 4.13 -28.65
C PRO A 173 -27.60 4.87 -27.30
N PHE A 174 -28.03 4.20 -26.23
CA PHE A 174 -28.14 4.78 -24.89
C PHE A 174 -26.86 4.61 -24.06
N TRP A 175 -26.06 3.57 -24.31
CA TRP A 175 -24.95 3.19 -23.42
C TRP A 175 -23.56 3.23 -24.07
N TYR A 176 -23.46 3.06 -25.40
CA TYR A 176 -22.17 2.76 -26.06
C TYR A 176 -21.60 3.93 -26.84
N ALA A 177 -22.15 5.15 -26.72
CA ALA A 177 -21.64 6.33 -27.42
C ALA A 177 -20.13 6.58 -27.16
N GLY A 178 -19.65 6.34 -25.93
CA GLY A 178 -18.22 6.43 -25.60
C GLY A 178 -17.39 5.31 -26.22
N THR A 179 -17.89 4.07 -26.17
CA THR A 179 -17.20 2.89 -26.72
C THR A 179 -17.15 2.91 -28.25
N HIS A 180 -18.18 3.41 -28.92
CA HIS A 180 -18.21 3.57 -30.37
C HIS A 180 -17.18 4.59 -30.87
N LYS A 181 -16.73 5.52 -30.02
CA LYS A 181 -15.66 6.46 -30.36
C LYS A 181 -14.26 5.90 -30.11
N SER A 182 -14.14 4.76 -29.41
CA SER A 182 -12.84 4.19 -29.06
C SER A 182 -12.39 3.14 -30.07
N THR A 183 -11.07 2.98 -30.18
CA THR A 183 -10.41 1.92 -30.96
C THR A 183 -9.61 0.96 -30.09
N GLY A 184 -9.78 1.06 -28.77
CA GLY A 184 -9.02 0.36 -27.74
C GLY A 184 -9.20 1.04 -26.38
N PHE A 185 -8.25 0.83 -25.46
CA PHE A 185 -8.35 1.31 -24.08
C PHE A 185 -7.76 2.72 -23.84
N ALA A 186 -6.99 3.28 -24.78
CA ALA A 186 -6.25 4.53 -24.60
C ALA A 186 -7.15 5.73 -24.24
N ALA A 187 -8.29 5.89 -24.93
CA ALA A 187 -9.24 6.97 -24.64
C ALA A 187 -9.87 6.82 -23.24
N ALA A 188 -10.15 5.60 -22.82
CA ALA A 188 -10.66 5.32 -21.48
C ALA A 188 -9.59 5.61 -20.41
N LEU A 189 -8.31 5.32 -20.69
CA LEU A 189 -7.21 5.64 -19.79
C LEU A 189 -7.02 7.15 -19.64
N GLN A 190 -7.12 7.89 -20.75
CA GLN A 190 -7.09 9.35 -20.72
C GLN A 190 -8.25 9.91 -19.89
N GLN A 191 -9.47 9.39 -20.06
CA GLN A 191 -10.63 9.80 -19.25
C GLN A 191 -10.45 9.44 -17.76
N LEU A 192 -9.93 8.25 -17.46
CA LEU A 192 -9.70 7.80 -16.08
C LEU A 192 -8.62 8.64 -15.37
N THR A 193 -7.56 9.02 -16.08
CA THR A 193 -6.46 9.84 -15.55
C THR A 193 -6.80 11.32 -15.47
N SER A 194 -7.70 11.81 -16.33
CA SER A 194 -8.17 13.21 -16.34
C SER A 194 -9.44 13.45 -15.50
N ARG A 195 -10.01 12.41 -14.89
CA ARG A 195 -11.17 12.52 -13.99
C ARG A 195 -10.86 13.47 -12.83
N LYS A 196 -11.31 14.72 -12.94
CA LYS A 196 -11.78 15.45 -11.76
C LYS A 196 -13.10 14.78 -11.36
N GLU A 197 -13.18 14.21 -10.17
CA GLU A 197 -14.41 13.62 -9.66
C GLU A 197 -15.53 14.65 -9.78
N ARG A 198 -16.46 14.43 -10.70
CA ARG A 198 -17.68 15.24 -10.77
C ARG A 198 -18.55 14.74 -9.62
N PRO A 199 -18.82 15.56 -8.59
CA PRO A 199 -19.53 15.08 -7.42
C PRO A 199 -20.91 14.58 -7.84
N LEU A 200 -21.29 13.38 -7.35
CA LEU A 200 -22.64 12.89 -7.54
C LEU A 200 -23.63 13.86 -6.87
N PRO A 201 -24.81 14.10 -7.48
CA PRO A 201 -25.88 14.85 -6.84
C PRO A 201 -26.15 14.38 -5.41
N GLU A 202 -26.47 15.30 -4.49
CA GLU A 202 -26.64 14.98 -3.06
C GLU A 202 -27.62 13.82 -2.79
N HIS A 203 -28.72 13.77 -3.55
CA HIS A 203 -29.73 12.71 -3.39
C HIS A 203 -29.21 11.29 -3.72
N LEU A 204 -28.10 11.16 -4.45
CA LEU A 204 -27.48 9.86 -4.80
C LEU A 204 -26.34 9.47 -3.86
N GLN A 205 -25.93 10.35 -2.93
CA GLN A 205 -24.90 10.04 -1.94
C GLN A 205 -25.27 8.87 -1.03
N PRO A 206 -26.52 8.73 -0.53
CA PRO A 206 -26.90 7.55 0.27
C PRO A 206 -26.71 6.23 -0.50
N LEU A 207 -27.08 6.19 -1.78
CA LEU A 207 -26.89 5.02 -2.63
C LEU A 207 -25.39 4.69 -2.82
N LEU A 208 -24.55 5.71 -2.96
CA LEU A 208 -23.09 5.51 -3.04
C LEU A 208 -22.56 4.85 -1.76
N GLU A 209 -22.97 5.34 -0.60
CA GLU A 209 -22.55 4.78 0.69
C GLU A 209 -23.03 3.34 0.89
N GLU A 210 -24.21 2.96 0.38
CA GLU A 210 -24.67 1.57 0.35
C GLU A 210 -23.82 0.68 -0.59
N CYS A 211 -23.37 1.23 -1.72
CA CYS A 211 -22.59 0.48 -2.71
C CYS A 211 -21.12 0.27 -2.30
N ARG A 212 -20.51 1.23 -1.58
CA ARG A 212 -19.10 1.20 -1.16
C ARG A 212 -18.67 -0.09 -0.44
N PRO A 213 -19.36 -0.58 0.61
CA PRO A 213 -18.94 -1.80 1.30
C PRO A 213 -19.05 -3.05 0.40
N LEU A 214 -20.08 -3.13 -0.44
CA LEU A 214 -20.26 -4.25 -1.38
C LEU A 214 -19.15 -4.27 -2.44
N TYR A 215 -18.82 -3.10 -2.98
CA TYR A 215 -17.67 -2.93 -3.89
C TYR A 215 -16.36 -3.31 -3.21
N ALA A 216 -16.12 -2.86 -1.98
CA ALA A 216 -14.90 -3.18 -1.24
C ALA A 216 -14.72 -4.69 -1.03
N LEU A 217 -15.81 -5.43 -0.79
CA LEU A 217 -15.77 -6.89 -0.67
C LEU A 217 -15.40 -7.57 -2.00
N LEU A 218 -16.00 -7.16 -3.11
CA LEU A 218 -15.68 -7.70 -4.44
C LEU A 218 -14.25 -7.34 -4.86
N ARG A 219 -13.82 -6.10 -4.58
CA ARG A 219 -12.48 -5.59 -4.89
C ARG A 219 -11.37 -6.43 -4.26
N ARG A 220 -11.56 -6.96 -3.05
CA ARG A 220 -10.59 -7.84 -2.37
C ARG A 220 -10.31 -9.14 -3.13
N HIS A 221 -11.16 -9.51 -4.08
CA HIS A 221 -11.04 -10.73 -4.88
C HIS A 221 -10.65 -10.45 -6.34
N ALA A 222 -10.31 -9.19 -6.66
CA ALA A 222 -9.89 -8.79 -7.99
C ALA A 222 -8.60 -9.50 -8.44
N LEU A 223 -8.60 -9.95 -9.69
CA LEU A 223 -7.41 -10.40 -10.39
C LEU A 223 -6.41 -9.25 -10.49
N ARG A 224 -5.14 -9.58 -10.29
CA ARG A 224 -4.03 -8.65 -10.53
C ARG A 224 -3.60 -8.73 -11.99
N PRO A 225 -3.34 -7.60 -12.66
CA PRO A 225 -2.69 -7.60 -13.96
C PRO A 225 -1.38 -8.40 -13.90
N LEU A 226 -1.21 -9.35 -14.82
CA LEU A 226 0.09 -9.99 -15.03
C LEU A 226 1.01 -8.95 -15.64
N ARG A 227 1.96 -8.43 -14.85
CA ARG A 227 2.93 -7.44 -15.34
C ARG A 227 3.54 -7.95 -16.64
N SER A 228 3.47 -7.15 -17.70
CA SER A 228 4.26 -7.43 -18.91
C SER A 228 5.69 -7.67 -18.47
N ALA A 229 6.28 -8.78 -18.92
CA ALA A 229 7.63 -9.12 -18.55
C ALA A 229 8.52 -7.91 -18.88
N VAL A 230 9.18 -7.35 -17.85
CA VAL A 230 10.33 -6.48 -18.04
C VAL A 230 11.25 -7.19 -19.04
N PRO A 231 11.74 -6.52 -20.10
CA PRO A 231 12.65 -7.16 -21.03
C PRO A 231 13.76 -7.81 -20.22
N ARG A 232 13.97 -9.12 -20.42
CA ARG A 232 15.10 -9.84 -19.83
C ARG A 232 16.37 -9.15 -20.34
N LEU A 233 16.90 -8.22 -19.57
CA LEU A 233 18.27 -7.77 -19.70
C LEU A 233 19.15 -8.94 -19.29
N LEU A 234 19.47 -9.82 -20.24
CA LEU A 234 20.60 -10.73 -20.23
C LEU A 234 20.78 -11.32 -21.65
N GLY A 235 21.75 -10.76 -22.39
CA GLY A 235 22.51 -11.47 -23.43
C GLY A 235 22.20 -11.15 -24.90
N GLY A 236 23.10 -10.44 -25.58
CA GLY A 236 23.20 -10.44 -27.05
C GLY A 236 23.56 -9.08 -27.64
N ALA A 237 24.80 -8.92 -28.09
CA ALA A 237 25.37 -7.71 -28.67
C ALA A 237 24.82 -7.36 -30.06
N GLY A 238 24.74 -6.06 -30.37
CA GLY A 238 24.91 -5.55 -31.73
C GLY A 238 23.75 -4.72 -32.30
N GLY A 239 23.96 -3.40 -32.37
CA GLY A 239 23.33 -2.51 -33.35
C GLY A 239 22.11 -1.73 -32.84
N ASP A 240 22.30 -0.46 -32.45
CA ASP A 240 21.32 0.63 -32.64
C ASP A 240 21.88 1.99 -32.16
N GLU A 241 23.08 2.34 -32.62
CA GLU A 241 23.68 3.69 -32.38
C GLU A 241 23.31 4.73 -33.47
N GLN A 242 22.44 4.40 -34.44
CA GLN A 242 22.14 5.31 -35.55
C GLN A 242 20.77 6.02 -35.49
N GLN A 243 19.89 5.68 -34.53
CA GLN A 243 18.57 6.33 -34.43
C GLN A 243 18.48 7.49 -33.43
N GLN A 244 19.43 7.61 -32.49
CA GLN A 244 19.40 8.68 -31.47
C GLN A 244 20.03 10.00 -31.92
N GLN A 245 20.73 10.03 -33.06
CA GLN A 245 21.34 11.25 -33.61
C GLN A 245 20.34 12.12 -34.39
N GLN A 246 19.27 11.54 -34.96
CA GLN A 246 18.32 12.27 -35.82
C GLN A 246 17.14 12.92 -35.09
N GLN A 247 16.91 12.60 -33.81
CA GLN A 247 15.82 13.21 -33.02
C GLN A 247 16.26 14.45 -32.22
N ARG A 248 17.56 14.72 -32.12
CA ARG A 248 18.11 15.86 -31.37
C ARG A 248 18.15 17.19 -32.14
N GLU A 249 17.88 17.16 -33.45
CA GLU A 249 17.92 18.36 -34.30
C GLU A 249 16.53 18.97 -34.60
N ALA A 250 15.44 18.40 -34.06
CA ALA A 250 14.07 18.85 -34.34
C ALA A 250 13.38 19.60 -33.17
N GLN A 251 14.08 19.86 -32.06
CA GLN A 251 13.48 20.49 -30.86
C GLN A 251 14.19 21.77 -30.37
N GLN A 252 15.05 22.37 -31.21
CA GLN A 252 15.52 23.74 -30.99
C GLN A 252 14.86 24.68 -32.01
N GLY A 253 13.69 25.20 -31.64
CA GLY A 253 12.99 26.17 -32.45
C GLY A 253 11.57 26.41 -31.99
N GLN A 254 11.41 27.07 -30.84
CA GLN A 254 10.47 28.19 -30.62
C GLN A 254 10.22 28.40 -29.13
N GLN A 255 10.65 29.57 -28.67
CA GLN A 255 10.42 30.16 -27.38
C GLN A 255 9.50 31.37 -27.55
N ASP A 256 8.78 31.68 -26.47
CA ASP A 256 8.20 32.99 -26.08
C ASP A 256 6.82 33.38 -26.65
N ASN A 257 5.79 33.60 -25.81
CA ASN A 257 5.66 34.81 -24.97
C ASN A 257 4.36 34.89 -24.11
N ASN A 258 4.47 35.66 -23.01
CA ASN A 258 3.45 36.40 -22.21
C ASN A 258 2.45 35.65 -21.30
N SER A 259 2.52 35.80 -19.95
CA SER A 259 2.06 36.91 -19.06
C SER A 259 0.53 37.09 -19.08
N SER A 260 -0.27 37.35 -18.04
CA SER A 260 -0.16 37.74 -16.62
C SER A 260 -1.63 37.89 -16.14
N GLY A 261 -1.96 37.71 -14.86
CA GLY A 261 -3.30 38.08 -14.37
C GLY A 261 -3.67 37.56 -12.99
N ASP A 262 -3.60 38.47 -12.01
CA ASP A 262 -3.91 38.33 -10.60
C ASP A 262 -5.41 38.62 -10.31
N ALA A 263 -5.96 38.05 -9.23
CA ALA A 263 -6.93 38.68 -8.32
C ALA A 263 -7.69 37.64 -7.45
N SER A 264 -7.63 37.92 -6.15
CA SER A 264 -8.35 37.38 -5.00
C SER A 264 -9.87 37.54 -5.05
N GLU A 265 -10.61 36.67 -4.34
CA GLU A 265 -11.61 37.10 -3.35
C GLU A 265 -12.06 35.94 -2.43
N ALA A 266 -12.35 36.30 -1.18
CA ALA A 266 -12.73 35.44 -0.08
C ALA A 266 -14.26 35.38 0.10
N SER A 267 -14.80 34.28 0.61
CA SER A 267 -16.05 34.30 1.37
C SER A 267 -16.21 33.10 2.31
N ASN A 268 -16.50 33.43 3.57
CA ASN A 268 -16.88 32.56 4.68
C ASN A 268 -18.08 31.63 4.39
N GLY A 269 -18.08 30.44 4.97
CA GLY A 269 -19.26 29.57 5.09
C GLY A 269 -19.00 28.42 6.06
N SER A 270 -19.61 28.50 7.24
CA SER A 270 -19.49 27.62 8.39
C SER A 270 -20.19 26.26 8.24
N SER A 271 -19.72 25.27 9.03
CA SER A 271 -20.51 24.20 9.67
C SER A 271 -20.75 22.89 8.90
N GLN A 272 -19.99 21.82 9.21
CA GLN A 272 -20.37 20.78 10.18
C GLN A 272 -19.40 19.60 10.10
N ASN A 273 -19.00 19.15 11.29
CA ASN A 273 -17.85 18.30 11.56
C ASN A 273 -18.29 16.82 11.57
N THR A 274 -18.04 16.08 10.49
CA THR A 274 -18.13 14.60 10.47
C THR A 274 -16.72 14.02 10.61
N ALA A 275 -16.23 13.99 11.85
CA ALA A 275 -14.93 13.43 12.18
C ALA A 275 -14.91 11.91 11.99
N ALA A 276 -14.37 11.44 10.86
CA ALA A 276 -13.66 10.17 10.81
C ALA A 276 -12.50 10.21 11.85
N PRO A 277 -12.11 9.09 12.47
CA PRO A 277 -11.37 9.12 13.73
C PRO A 277 -9.99 9.80 13.56
N GLN A 278 -9.88 11.03 14.06
CA GLN A 278 -8.65 11.83 14.21
C GLN A 278 -7.59 11.20 15.13
N ALA A 279 -7.74 9.95 15.54
CA ALA A 279 -6.93 9.30 16.57
C ALA A 279 -5.59 8.72 16.08
N MET A 280 -5.16 8.98 14.83
CA MET A 280 -3.97 8.31 14.23
C MET A 280 -2.72 9.21 14.01
N GLN A 281 -2.64 10.40 14.60
CA GLN A 281 -1.54 11.35 14.33
C GLN A 281 -0.91 11.95 15.61
N CYS A 282 -0.53 11.12 16.58
CA CYS A 282 0.22 11.59 17.76
C CYS A 282 1.55 10.83 17.90
N GLY A 283 2.64 11.55 18.15
CA GLY A 283 3.94 10.98 18.52
C GLY A 283 5.08 11.01 17.49
N SER A 284 6.27 10.63 17.94
CA SER A 284 7.53 10.64 17.16
C SER A 284 7.52 9.72 15.92
N LEU A 285 6.51 8.85 15.80
CA LEU A 285 6.26 7.96 14.67
C LEU A 285 5.09 8.38 13.79
N ALA A 286 4.50 9.56 14.03
CA ALA A 286 3.43 10.13 13.22
C ALA A 286 3.89 10.32 11.77
N TYR A 287 2.98 10.08 10.82
CA TYR A 287 3.29 10.11 9.39
C TYR A 287 2.10 10.61 8.57
N LEU A 288 2.39 11.08 7.37
CA LEU A 288 1.38 11.42 6.37
C LEU A 288 0.88 10.13 5.71
N GLU A 289 -0.44 9.93 5.70
CA GLU A 289 -1.06 8.82 4.99
C GLU A 289 -0.77 8.94 3.50
N ASP A 290 -0.41 7.81 2.87
CA ASP A 290 -0.05 7.76 1.45
C ASP A 290 -0.84 6.64 0.77
N PRO A 291 -1.72 6.96 -0.19
CA PRO A 291 -2.59 5.96 -0.82
C PRO A 291 -1.82 4.91 -1.62
N ARG A 292 -0.56 5.19 -2.00
CA ARG A 292 0.30 4.19 -2.66
C ARG A 292 0.58 2.98 -1.76
N ASN A 293 0.46 3.15 -0.45
CA ASN A 293 0.72 2.09 0.53
C ASN A 293 -0.37 1.01 0.58
N GLU A 294 -1.56 1.25 0.04
CA GLU A 294 -2.67 0.29 0.09
C GLU A 294 -2.40 -0.95 -0.78
N ASP A 295 -1.59 -0.79 -1.84
CA ASP A 295 -1.38 -1.83 -2.85
C ASP A 295 0.07 -2.31 -2.97
N VAL A 296 0.91 -2.05 -1.95
CA VAL A 296 2.31 -2.51 -1.94
C VAL A 296 2.45 -4.03 -1.89
N LEU A 297 3.55 -4.50 -2.44
CA LEU A 297 4.04 -5.87 -2.29
C LEU A 297 4.95 -5.97 -1.05
N VAL A 298 4.71 -6.97 -0.23
CA VAL A 298 5.50 -7.35 0.94
C VAL A 298 6.40 -8.52 0.56
N GLY A 299 7.70 -8.41 0.83
CA GLY A 299 8.62 -9.52 0.66
C GLY A 299 8.46 -10.51 1.80
N MET A 300 8.16 -11.77 1.49
CA MET A 300 7.94 -12.83 2.46
C MET A 300 8.86 -14.00 2.15
N ARG A 301 9.62 -14.47 3.13
CA ARG A 301 10.36 -15.73 3.05
C ARG A 301 9.81 -16.69 4.10
N ASP A 302 9.28 -17.81 3.63
CA ASP A 302 8.84 -18.89 4.50
C ASP A 302 10.05 -19.67 5.05
N GLY A 303 10.01 -19.96 6.35
CA GLY A 303 11.05 -20.69 7.06
C GLY A 303 11.13 -22.17 6.70
N VAL A 304 10.00 -22.79 6.29
CA VAL A 304 9.94 -24.24 6.03
C VAL A 304 10.49 -24.59 4.65
N THR A 305 10.04 -23.87 3.63
CA THR A 305 10.43 -24.07 2.23
C THR A 305 11.66 -23.24 1.83
N GLY A 306 11.97 -22.19 2.59
CA GLY A 306 13.01 -21.22 2.25
C GLY A 306 12.67 -20.32 1.06
N ARG A 307 11.47 -20.45 0.48
CA ARG A 307 11.03 -19.71 -0.70
C ARG A 307 10.75 -18.26 -0.35
N PHE A 308 11.34 -17.34 -1.12
CA PHE A 308 11.00 -15.93 -1.10
C PHE A 308 9.94 -15.61 -2.16
N GLU A 309 8.93 -14.85 -1.79
CA GLU A 309 7.88 -14.36 -2.69
C GLU A 309 7.44 -12.94 -2.33
N LEU A 310 6.91 -12.24 -3.33
CA LEU A 310 6.33 -10.92 -3.18
C LEU A 310 4.81 -11.08 -3.10
N VAL A 311 4.24 -10.76 -1.94
CA VAL A 311 2.83 -10.97 -1.63
C VAL A 311 2.13 -9.63 -1.51
N TRP A 312 0.89 -9.51 -1.96
CA TRP A 312 0.12 -8.28 -1.75
C TRP A 312 -0.11 -8.03 -0.25
N ARG A 313 -0.03 -6.77 0.18
CA ARG A 313 -0.14 -6.39 1.60
C ARG A 313 -1.31 -7.04 2.37
N PRO A 314 -2.58 -7.02 1.92
CA PRO A 314 -3.68 -7.75 2.56
C PRO A 314 -3.56 -9.28 2.63
N GLU A 315 -2.74 -9.88 1.77
CA GLU A 315 -2.45 -11.32 1.77
C GLU A 315 -1.18 -11.67 2.54
N ALA A 316 -0.34 -10.69 2.89
CA ALA A 316 0.86 -10.88 3.69
C ALA A 316 0.47 -11.32 5.12
N LYS A 317 0.55 -12.63 5.36
CA LYS A 317 0.13 -13.27 6.60
C LYS A 317 1.25 -14.17 7.12
N VAL A 318 1.34 -14.26 8.44
CA VAL A 318 2.15 -15.28 9.13
C VAL A 318 1.21 -16.26 9.82
N SER A 319 1.69 -17.48 10.05
CA SER A 319 0.95 -18.47 10.83
C SER A 319 0.77 -17.99 12.27
N VAL A 320 -0.38 -18.28 12.88
CA VAL A 320 -0.58 -18.08 14.33
C VAL A 320 0.37 -18.96 15.16
N PHE A 321 0.98 -19.98 14.55
CA PHE A 321 2.01 -20.83 15.16
C PHE A 321 3.44 -20.32 14.92
N ASP A 322 3.61 -19.16 14.31
CA ASP A 322 4.92 -18.52 14.20
C ASP A 322 5.35 -17.98 15.58
N SER A 323 6.58 -18.28 16.00
CA SER A 323 7.12 -17.88 17.31
C SER A 323 7.11 -16.37 17.52
N GLY A 324 7.29 -15.60 16.45
CA GLY A 324 7.24 -14.14 16.51
C GLY A 324 5.86 -13.63 16.91
N PHE A 325 4.79 -14.27 16.40
CA PHE A 325 3.42 -13.94 16.79
C PHE A 325 3.09 -14.42 18.21
N MET A 326 3.46 -15.66 18.55
CA MET A 326 3.09 -16.25 19.84
C MET A 326 3.83 -15.65 21.03
N LEU A 327 5.12 -15.34 20.87
CA LEU A 327 6.04 -15.07 21.98
C LEU A 327 6.87 -13.79 21.80
N GLY A 328 6.80 -13.13 20.64
CA GLY A 328 7.70 -12.04 20.32
C GLY A 328 9.16 -12.49 20.10
N ASP A 329 9.37 -13.78 19.81
CA ASP A 329 10.69 -14.39 19.57
C ASP A 329 11.16 -14.07 18.14
N GLY A 330 11.84 -12.94 18.02
CA GLY A 330 12.40 -12.43 16.77
C GLY A 330 13.07 -11.08 16.93
N VAL A 331 13.81 -10.69 15.90
CA VAL A 331 14.51 -9.41 15.76
C VAL A 331 14.01 -8.65 14.54
N TRP A 332 14.15 -7.33 14.54
CA TRP A 332 13.73 -6.50 13.42
C TRP A 332 14.59 -5.26 13.27
N GLU A 333 14.49 -4.65 12.08
CA GLU A 333 15.13 -3.39 11.74
C GLU A 333 14.18 -2.44 11.04
N GLY A 334 14.44 -1.16 11.24
CA GLY A 334 13.76 -0.06 10.56
C GLY A 334 14.78 0.75 9.79
N ILE A 335 14.71 0.73 8.46
CA ILE A 335 15.73 1.31 7.57
C ILE A 335 15.08 2.37 6.68
N ARG A 336 15.79 3.46 6.40
CA ARG A 336 15.29 4.54 5.53
C ARG A 336 15.87 4.37 4.13
N LEU A 337 15.00 4.38 3.12
CA LEU A 337 15.41 4.50 1.73
C LEU A 337 15.47 5.99 1.37
N HIS A 338 16.63 6.43 0.89
CA HIS A 338 16.86 7.79 0.43
C HIS A 338 17.60 7.76 -0.90
N ARG A 339 17.05 8.44 -1.92
CA ARG A 339 17.59 8.49 -3.30
C ARG A 339 18.08 7.13 -3.85
N GLY A 340 17.31 6.08 -3.61
CA GLY A 340 17.57 4.72 -4.10
C GLY A 340 18.51 3.89 -3.24
N VAL A 341 19.02 4.44 -2.13
CA VAL A 341 19.99 3.81 -1.23
C VAL A 341 19.38 3.62 0.16
N LEU A 342 19.58 2.44 0.75
CA LEU A 342 19.25 2.19 2.16
C LEU A 342 20.33 2.82 3.04
N LEU A 343 19.95 3.85 3.79
CA LEU A 343 20.88 4.59 4.64
C LEU A 343 21.41 3.69 5.76
N PHE A 344 22.73 3.71 5.95
CA PHE A 344 23.44 2.98 7.01
C PHE A 344 23.09 1.48 7.04
N LEU A 345 22.89 0.88 5.86
CA LEU A 345 22.43 -0.51 5.73
C LEU A 345 23.34 -1.50 6.47
N GLN A 346 24.66 -1.33 6.39
CA GLN A 346 25.62 -2.20 7.07
C GLN A 346 25.39 -2.19 8.59
N ASP A 347 25.34 -1.00 9.20
CA ASP A 347 25.15 -0.85 10.64
C ASP A 347 23.81 -1.46 11.11
N HIS A 348 22.76 -1.31 10.30
CA HIS A 348 21.46 -1.92 10.56
C HIS A 348 21.53 -3.45 10.52
N LEU A 349 22.20 -4.03 9.52
CA LEU A 349 22.36 -5.48 9.41
C LEU A 349 23.27 -6.04 10.51
N ASP A 350 24.37 -5.36 10.83
CA ASP A 350 25.25 -5.77 11.93
C ASP A 350 24.48 -5.88 13.25
N ARG A 351 23.65 -4.87 13.56
CA ARG A 351 22.81 -4.88 14.76
C ARG A 351 21.71 -5.95 14.73
N LEU A 352 21.10 -6.21 13.57
CA LEU A 352 20.12 -7.29 13.40
C LEU A 352 20.76 -8.65 13.72
N TYR A 353 21.95 -8.91 13.19
CA TYR A 353 22.68 -10.17 13.38
C TYR A 353 23.24 -10.28 14.80
N GLU A 354 23.67 -9.18 15.42
CA GLU A 354 24.04 -9.15 16.84
C GLU A 354 22.85 -9.57 17.72
N GLY A 355 21.68 -8.98 17.48
CA GLY A 355 20.45 -9.35 18.19
C GLY A 355 20.04 -10.81 17.94
N ALA A 356 20.12 -11.28 16.70
CA ALA A 356 19.84 -12.68 16.35
C ALA A 356 20.80 -13.63 17.07
N LYS A 357 22.09 -13.30 17.12
CA LYS A 357 23.10 -14.07 17.84
C LYS A 357 22.82 -14.12 19.34
N ALA A 358 22.39 -13.01 19.94
CA ALA A 358 22.08 -12.94 21.37
C ALA A 358 20.89 -13.82 21.78
N ILE A 359 19.91 -13.99 20.89
CA ILE A 359 18.80 -14.94 21.08
C ILE A 359 19.08 -16.34 20.51
N ASP A 360 20.34 -16.64 20.18
CA ASP A 360 20.78 -17.91 19.59
C ASP A 360 19.99 -18.32 18.33
N MET A 361 19.78 -17.37 17.41
CA MET A 361 19.08 -17.55 16.15
C MET A 361 20.03 -17.46 14.96
N ASP A 362 20.10 -18.53 14.17
CA ASP A 362 20.70 -18.48 12.84
C ASP A 362 19.63 -18.04 11.82
N ILE A 363 19.85 -16.89 11.19
CA ILE A 363 18.95 -16.33 10.16
C ILE A 363 18.92 -17.21 8.90
N GLY A 364 19.97 -18.00 8.66
CA GLY A 364 20.09 -18.89 7.50
C GLY A 364 20.35 -18.15 6.19
N LEU A 365 20.75 -16.86 6.27
CA LEU A 365 21.15 -16.02 5.15
C LEU A 365 22.38 -15.19 5.56
N THR A 366 23.24 -14.89 4.60
CA THR A 366 24.28 -13.85 4.72
C THR A 366 23.65 -12.45 4.77
N LYS A 367 24.39 -11.47 5.30
CA LYS A 367 23.93 -10.07 5.32
C LYS A 367 23.70 -9.56 3.90
N GLN A 368 24.55 -9.97 2.97
CA GLN A 368 24.40 -9.66 1.55
C GLN A 368 23.08 -10.22 0.98
N GLN A 369 22.80 -11.51 1.17
CA GLN A 369 21.56 -12.12 0.69
C GLN A 369 20.33 -11.47 1.30
N LEU A 370 20.37 -11.13 2.59
CA LEU A 370 19.26 -10.45 3.25
C LEU A 370 19.05 -9.03 2.68
N ALA A 371 20.13 -8.29 2.42
CA ALA A 371 20.07 -7.00 1.75
C ALA A 371 19.45 -7.10 0.34
N GLU A 372 19.80 -8.15 -0.42
CA GLU A 372 19.23 -8.40 -1.74
C GLU A 372 17.72 -8.60 -1.69
N LEU A 373 17.19 -9.38 -0.72
CA LEU A 373 15.74 -9.54 -0.54
C LEU A 373 15.04 -8.22 -0.21
N VAL A 374 15.69 -7.36 0.58
CA VAL A 374 15.16 -6.03 0.90
C VAL A 374 15.09 -5.17 -0.36
N TYR A 375 16.16 -5.11 -1.16
CA TYR A 375 16.15 -4.37 -2.41
C TYR A 375 15.18 -4.94 -3.45
N GLN A 376 15.04 -6.27 -3.56
CA GLN A 376 14.02 -6.89 -4.41
C GLN A 376 12.61 -6.42 -4.04
N THR A 377 12.30 -6.31 -2.75
CA THR A 377 11.01 -5.79 -2.26
C THR A 377 10.82 -4.32 -2.63
N ILE A 378 11.85 -3.49 -2.46
CA ILE A 378 11.82 -2.06 -2.80
C ILE A 378 11.62 -1.85 -4.30
N ASP A 379 12.38 -2.57 -5.13
CA ASP A 379 12.36 -2.42 -6.57
C ASP A 379 11.07 -2.94 -7.19
N ALA A 380 10.49 -4.02 -6.66
CA ALA A 380 9.18 -4.51 -7.09
C ALA A 380 8.04 -3.51 -6.86
N ASN A 381 8.20 -2.61 -5.89
CA ASN A 381 7.28 -1.51 -5.60
C ASN A 381 7.64 -0.19 -6.30
N GLY A 382 8.72 -0.14 -7.10
CA GLY A 382 9.16 1.07 -7.78
C GLY A 382 9.60 2.20 -6.84
N MET A 383 9.99 1.85 -5.61
CA MET A 383 10.31 2.82 -4.57
C MET A 383 11.72 3.40 -4.74
N ARG A 384 11.87 4.71 -4.54
CA ARG A 384 13.14 5.43 -4.71
C ARG A 384 13.49 6.35 -3.56
N ASP A 385 12.52 7.00 -2.94
CA ASP A 385 12.77 7.91 -1.81
C ASP A 385 11.54 7.96 -0.91
N GLY A 386 11.70 8.55 0.28
CA GLY A 386 10.58 8.79 1.20
C GLY A 386 10.01 7.52 1.80
N VAL A 387 10.80 6.44 1.84
CA VAL A 387 10.32 5.10 2.19
C VAL A 387 10.96 4.62 3.48
N HIS A 388 10.13 4.06 4.35
CA HIS A 388 10.57 3.34 5.54
C HIS A 388 10.38 1.84 5.32
N VAL A 389 11.47 1.10 5.49
CA VAL A 389 11.49 -0.35 5.40
C VAL A 389 11.49 -0.92 6.81
N ARG A 390 10.58 -1.85 7.06
CA ARG A 390 10.58 -2.69 8.26
C ARG A 390 10.95 -4.11 7.87
N LEU A 391 12.15 -4.53 8.27
CA LEU A 391 12.66 -5.88 8.10
C LEU A 391 12.43 -6.65 9.40
N MET A 392 11.71 -7.76 9.35
CA MET A 392 11.33 -8.56 10.52
C MET A 392 11.79 -10.00 10.30
N VAL A 393 12.44 -10.57 11.31
CA VAL A 393 12.92 -11.95 11.31
C VAL A 393 12.42 -12.61 12.60
N SER A 394 11.51 -13.57 12.49
CA SER A 394 11.05 -14.37 13.63
C SER A 394 11.72 -15.74 13.62
N ARG A 395 11.77 -16.40 14.78
CA ARG A 395 12.30 -17.77 14.90
C ARG A 395 11.67 -18.76 13.91
N GLY A 396 10.42 -18.52 13.51
CA GLY A 396 9.69 -19.33 12.57
C GLY A 396 8.59 -20.17 13.20
N LEU A 397 8.11 -21.14 12.42
CA LEU A 397 6.93 -21.95 12.72
C LEU A 397 7.21 -22.97 13.85
N LYS A 398 6.21 -23.25 14.68
CA LYS A 398 6.24 -24.34 15.67
C LYS A 398 5.06 -25.30 15.49
N PRO A 399 5.19 -26.57 15.92
CA PRO A 399 4.08 -27.53 15.87
C PRO A 399 3.01 -27.26 16.94
N THR A 400 3.36 -26.54 18.00
CA THR A 400 2.47 -26.21 19.12
C THR A 400 2.93 -24.91 19.80
N PRO A 401 2.04 -24.13 20.44
CA PRO A 401 2.44 -22.94 21.19
C PRO A 401 3.36 -23.29 22.37
N HIS A 402 4.65 -23.00 22.20
CA HIS A 402 5.68 -23.40 23.17
C HIS A 402 6.95 -22.56 23.06
N GLN A 403 7.60 -22.32 24.21
CA GLN A 403 8.77 -21.43 24.33
C GLN A 403 10.10 -22.05 23.88
N ASN A 404 10.24 -23.37 23.89
CA ASN A 404 11.51 -24.03 23.55
C ASN A 404 11.88 -23.81 22.06
N PRO A 405 13.06 -23.24 21.74
CA PRO A 405 13.51 -23.05 20.37
C PRO A 405 13.79 -24.37 19.63
N ALA A 406 14.09 -25.46 20.33
CA ALA A 406 14.43 -26.75 19.72
C ALA A 406 13.29 -27.41 18.92
N ILE A 407 12.03 -27.00 19.14
CA ILE A 407 10.88 -27.53 18.39
C ILE A 407 10.49 -26.67 17.18
N THR A 408 11.32 -25.70 16.81
CA THR A 408 11.09 -24.86 15.64
C THR A 408 11.19 -25.69 14.37
N ILE A 409 10.24 -25.49 13.45
CA ILE A 409 10.16 -26.18 12.18
C ILE A 409 10.84 -25.31 11.12
N GLY A 410 11.90 -25.84 10.52
CA GLY A 410 12.63 -25.15 9.46
C GLY A 410 13.51 -24.01 9.98
N GLN A 411 13.63 -22.97 9.17
CA GLN A 411 14.44 -21.78 9.38
C GLN A 411 13.59 -20.59 9.86
N PRO A 412 14.20 -19.45 10.23
CA PRO A 412 13.47 -18.22 10.52
C PRO A 412 12.57 -17.74 9.38
N THR A 413 11.40 -17.19 9.76
CA THR A 413 10.48 -16.50 8.84
C THR A 413 10.96 -15.06 8.67
N ILE A 414 10.98 -14.56 7.43
CA ILE A 414 11.39 -13.18 7.13
C ILE A 414 10.23 -12.43 6.46
N ALA A 415 9.93 -11.23 6.95
CA ALA A 415 8.95 -10.33 6.38
C ALA A 415 9.56 -8.93 6.17
N ILE A 416 9.41 -8.39 4.96
CA ILE A 416 9.97 -7.10 4.53
C ILE A 416 8.83 -6.21 4.07
N VAL A 417 8.55 -5.17 4.83
CA VAL A 417 7.48 -4.21 4.56
C VAL A 417 8.10 -2.86 4.23
N ALA A 418 8.00 -2.43 2.97
CA ALA A 418 8.42 -1.10 2.53
C ALA A 418 7.19 -0.23 2.31
N LEU A 419 7.16 0.98 2.91
CA LEU A 419 6.04 1.91 2.79
C LEU A 419 6.54 3.34 2.55
N HIS A 420 5.84 4.09 1.70
CA HIS A 420 5.99 5.54 1.62
C HIS A 420 5.57 6.15 2.94
N LYS A 421 6.51 6.74 3.65
CA LYS A 421 6.28 7.23 5.01
C LYS A 421 7.05 8.53 5.18
N GLU A 422 6.33 9.63 5.19
CA GLU A 422 6.91 10.96 5.41
C GLU A 422 6.55 11.53 6.77
N VAL A 423 7.51 12.24 7.37
CA VAL A 423 7.34 12.92 8.65
C VAL A 423 6.59 14.23 8.38
N PRO A 424 5.52 14.56 9.13
CA PRO A 424 4.84 15.83 8.94
C PRO A 424 5.79 16.99 9.26
N PRO A 425 5.94 18.00 8.37
CA PRO A 425 6.93 19.08 8.53
C PRO A 425 6.87 19.80 9.88
N GLN A 426 5.66 19.94 10.41
CA GLN A 426 5.37 20.58 11.70
C GLN A 426 6.10 19.91 12.88
N HIS A 427 6.39 18.61 12.83
CA HIS A 427 7.11 17.91 13.90
C HIS A 427 8.56 18.38 13.99
N ASN A 428 9.20 18.65 12.86
CA ASN A 428 10.61 19.05 12.82
C ASN A 428 10.84 20.48 13.34
N GLU A 429 9.80 21.32 13.35
CA GLU A 429 9.87 22.72 13.80
C GLU A 429 9.23 22.93 15.18
N ARG A 430 8.00 22.45 15.37
CA ARG A 430 7.22 22.62 16.60
C ARG A 430 7.65 21.64 17.70
N GLY A 431 8.33 20.56 17.34
CA GLY A 431 8.77 19.51 18.24
C GLY A 431 7.62 18.64 18.79
N ILE A 432 7.92 17.87 19.84
CA ILE A 432 7.00 16.96 20.53
C ILE A 432 6.95 17.23 22.04
N LYS A 433 5.88 16.76 22.68
CA LYS A 433 5.68 16.75 24.14
C LYS A 433 6.00 15.36 24.69
N LEU A 434 6.83 15.32 25.72
CA LEU A 434 7.13 14.09 26.43
C LEU A 434 6.36 14.00 27.75
N PHE A 435 5.98 12.78 28.11
CA PHE A 435 5.48 12.43 29.44
C PHE A 435 6.39 11.40 30.09
N THR A 436 6.88 11.68 31.29
CA THR A 436 7.67 10.72 32.05
C THR A 436 6.78 9.61 32.59
N THR A 437 6.98 8.40 32.08
CA THR A 437 6.22 7.23 32.51
C THR A 437 6.82 6.59 33.77
N HIS A 438 5.97 5.90 34.54
CA HIS A 438 6.43 5.02 35.62
C HIS A 438 7.03 3.69 35.10
N VAL A 439 6.78 3.33 33.83
CA VAL A 439 7.33 2.11 33.23
C VAL A 439 8.83 2.28 33.05
N ARG A 440 9.60 1.51 33.81
CA ARG A 440 11.06 1.55 33.78
C ARG A 440 11.62 0.76 32.61
N ARG A 441 12.80 1.18 32.14
CA ARG A 441 13.59 0.42 31.18
C ARG A 441 14.54 -0.49 31.95
N GLY A 442 14.39 -1.80 31.78
CA GLY A 442 15.14 -2.79 32.54
C GLY A 442 16.64 -2.81 32.23
N PRO A 443 17.44 -3.43 33.10
CA PRO A 443 18.85 -3.76 32.84
C PRO A 443 19.00 -4.95 31.87
N PRO A 444 20.21 -5.17 31.31
CA PRO A 444 20.48 -6.27 30.38
C PRO A 444 20.21 -7.68 30.89
N ASP A 445 20.26 -7.91 32.21
CA ASP A 445 20.02 -9.20 32.85
C ASP A 445 18.53 -9.60 32.99
N VAL A 446 17.60 -8.71 32.60
CA VAL A 446 16.16 -9.02 32.55
C VAL A 446 15.70 -9.28 31.12
N GLN A 447 15.85 -8.27 30.27
CA GLN A 447 15.66 -8.34 28.83
C GLN A 447 16.53 -7.23 28.25
N ASP A 448 17.58 -7.60 27.53
CA ASP A 448 18.54 -6.62 27.06
C ASP A 448 17.89 -5.58 26.14
N PRO A 449 17.88 -4.30 26.55
CA PRO A 449 17.27 -3.26 25.76
C PRO A 449 18.05 -2.94 24.47
N ALA A 450 19.31 -3.41 24.35
CA ALA A 450 20.12 -3.29 23.15
C ALA A 450 19.55 -4.09 21.98
N TRP A 451 18.85 -5.21 22.25
CA TRP A 451 18.24 -6.03 21.21
C TRP A 451 17.03 -5.33 20.60
N ASN A 452 17.04 -5.12 19.29
CA ASN A 452 15.85 -4.66 18.59
C ASN A 452 14.88 -5.83 18.31
N SER A 453 14.29 -6.35 19.38
CA SER A 453 13.40 -7.52 19.34
C SER A 453 11.93 -7.16 19.03
N HIS A 454 11.14 -8.17 18.65
CA HIS A 454 9.68 -8.06 18.50
C HIS A 454 8.94 -7.86 19.83
N SER A 455 9.52 -8.29 20.95
CA SER A 455 8.97 -8.15 22.31
C SER A 455 9.00 -6.70 22.81
N LYS A 456 8.07 -5.88 22.31
CA LYS A 456 7.96 -4.43 22.59
C LYS A 456 6.94 -4.07 23.67
N LEU A 457 6.41 -5.02 24.43
CA LEU A 457 5.34 -4.74 25.42
C LEU A 457 5.74 -3.66 26.46
N ASN A 458 7.00 -3.66 26.92
CA ASN A 458 7.53 -2.61 27.80
C ASN A 458 7.41 -1.21 27.18
N CYS A 459 7.78 -1.05 25.90
CA CYS A 459 7.66 0.20 25.15
C CYS A 459 6.18 0.59 24.92
N ILE A 460 5.34 -0.39 24.59
CA ILE A 460 3.90 -0.16 24.35
C ILE A 460 3.22 0.31 25.63
N SER A 461 3.52 -0.30 26.78
CA SER A 461 2.98 0.10 28.09
C SER A 461 3.35 1.54 28.47
N ALA A 462 4.57 1.98 28.14
CA ALA A 462 4.98 3.37 28.30
C ALA A 462 4.19 4.31 27.36
N CYS A 463 4.08 3.94 26.08
CA CYS A 463 3.33 4.69 25.07
C CYS A 463 1.86 4.88 25.44
N ILE A 464 1.20 3.84 25.98
CA ILE A 464 -0.19 3.91 26.44
C ILE A 464 -0.39 5.03 27.46
N GLN A 465 0.55 5.21 28.41
CA GLN A 465 0.43 6.27 29.41
C GLN A 465 0.60 7.66 28.80
N ALA A 466 1.61 7.85 27.95
CA ALA A 466 1.81 9.11 27.25
C ALA A 466 0.57 9.50 26.43
N LEU A 467 0.00 8.55 25.70
CA LEU A 467 -1.22 8.75 24.91
C LEU A 467 -2.40 9.17 25.80
N LYS A 468 -2.58 8.54 26.97
CA LYS A 468 -3.69 8.85 27.89
C LYS A 468 -3.64 10.26 28.47
N VAL A 469 -2.44 10.85 28.59
CA VAL A 469 -2.26 12.23 29.07
C VAL A 469 -2.10 13.24 27.93
N GLY A 470 -2.24 12.82 26.67
CA GLY A 470 -2.13 13.68 25.51
C GLY A 470 -0.70 14.12 25.18
N ALA A 471 0.32 13.38 25.66
CA ALA A 471 1.70 13.55 25.24
C ALA A 471 1.97 12.80 23.92
N ASP A 472 2.98 13.26 23.20
CA ASP A 472 3.40 12.71 21.92
C ASP A 472 4.25 11.43 22.12
N GLU A 473 5.12 11.40 23.12
CA GLU A 473 5.99 10.25 23.39
C GLU A 473 6.26 10.09 24.89
N ALA A 474 6.60 8.89 25.34
CA ALA A 474 6.94 8.61 26.73
C ALA A 474 8.45 8.74 26.96
N LEU A 475 8.85 9.49 27.99
CA LEU A 475 10.21 9.48 28.53
C LEU A 475 10.32 8.38 29.59
N MET A 476 11.22 7.43 29.39
CA MET A 476 11.43 6.28 30.27
C MET A 476 12.70 6.47 31.09
N LEU A 477 12.64 6.06 32.36
CA LEU A 477 13.78 6.08 33.28
C LEU A 477 14.33 4.66 33.49
N ASP A 478 15.58 4.58 33.91
CA ASP A 478 16.20 3.35 34.41
C ASP A 478 15.68 2.99 35.82
N PRO A 479 16.05 1.82 36.37
CA PRO A 479 15.62 1.41 37.71
C PRO A 479 16.15 2.31 38.84
N GLN A 480 17.22 3.08 38.60
CA GLN A 480 17.81 4.02 39.55
C GLN A 480 17.15 5.41 39.50
N GLY A 481 16.28 5.65 38.51
CA GLY A 481 15.54 6.90 38.34
C GLY A 481 16.25 7.93 37.45
N PHE A 482 17.33 7.56 36.76
CA PHE A 482 17.95 8.40 35.73
C PHE A 482 17.26 8.22 34.38
N VAL A 483 17.41 9.22 33.51
CA VAL A 483 16.83 9.19 32.17
C VAL A 483 17.50 8.08 31.35
N ALA A 484 16.69 7.28 30.66
CA ALA A 484 17.19 6.15 29.86
C ALA A 484 16.94 6.34 28.36
N THR A 485 15.67 6.40 27.95
CA THR A 485 15.26 6.42 26.53
C THR A 485 13.82 6.89 26.41
N CYS A 486 13.31 7.01 25.18
CA CYS A 486 11.87 7.08 24.93
C CYS A 486 11.31 5.72 24.49
N ASN A 487 9.98 5.58 24.40
CA ASN A 487 9.35 4.32 24.02
C ASN A 487 9.66 3.86 22.58
N SER A 488 10.00 4.78 21.66
CA SER A 488 10.33 4.44 20.26
C SER A 488 11.61 5.09 19.73
N THR A 489 12.23 5.98 20.50
CA THR A 489 13.38 6.80 20.09
C THR A 489 14.41 6.89 21.23
N ASN A 490 15.63 7.32 20.92
CA ASN A 490 16.61 7.70 21.95
C ASN A 490 16.42 9.18 22.33
N PHE A 491 16.76 9.55 23.57
CA PHE A 491 16.60 10.90 24.10
C PHE A 491 17.95 11.64 24.20
N PHE A 492 17.93 12.95 23.93
CA PHE A 492 19.07 13.86 24.06
C PHE A 492 18.60 15.18 24.69
N CYS A 493 19.48 15.84 25.44
CA CYS A 493 19.28 17.23 25.84
C CYS A 493 20.54 18.06 25.65
N VAL A 494 20.38 19.37 25.55
CA VAL A 494 21.45 20.36 25.49
C VAL A 494 21.43 21.13 26.79
N ARG A 495 22.57 21.18 27.46
CA ARG A 495 22.68 21.88 28.74
C ARG A 495 24.06 22.44 28.90
N LYS A 496 24.15 23.74 29.24
CA LYS A 496 25.44 24.43 29.45
C LYS A 496 26.37 24.33 28.22
N GLY A 497 25.78 24.40 27.03
CA GLY A 497 26.52 24.31 25.76
C GLY A 497 27.03 22.91 25.39
N GLU A 498 26.61 21.87 26.13
CA GLU A 498 26.99 20.48 25.87
C GLU A 498 25.76 19.64 25.48
N VAL A 499 25.94 18.70 24.57
CA VAL A 499 24.95 17.65 24.26
C VAL A 499 25.09 16.53 25.28
N TRP A 500 24.04 16.27 26.03
CA TRP A 500 23.98 15.20 27.03
C TRP A 500 23.09 14.08 26.52
N VAL A 501 23.60 12.85 26.67
CA VAL A 501 22.95 11.63 26.19
C VAL A 501 22.94 10.63 27.34
N PRO A 502 21.81 9.93 27.58
CA PRO A 502 21.77 8.86 28.57
C PRO A 502 22.86 7.83 28.30
N SER A 503 23.38 7.23 29.38
CA SER A 503 24.32 6.11 29.26
C SER A 503 23.68 4.94 28.49
N PRO A 504 24.46 4.14 27.74
CA PRO A 504 23.92 3.10 26.87
C PRO A 504 23.32 1.90 27.63
N LYS A 505 23.42 1.86 28.96
CA LYS A 505 23.06 0.72 29.83
C LYS A 505 21.60 0.27 29.70
N HIS A 506 20.68 1.21 29.45
CA HIS A 506 19.24 0.99 29.52
C HIS A 506 18.51 1.42 28.24
N GLN A 507 19.11 1.22 27.07
CA GLN A 507 18.51 1.66 25.81
C GLN A 507 18.97 0.82 24.62
N MET A 508 18.27 0.99 23.50
CA MET A 508 18.72 0.42 22.23
C MET A 508 19.90 1.23 21.67
N ASN A 509 20.86 0.54 21.07
CA ASN A 509 21.98 1.13 20.34
C ASN A 509 21.50 1.72 19.00
N GLY A 510 20.80 2.85 19.04
CA GLY A 510 20.22 3.50 17.87
C GLY A 510 21.27 3.92 16.83
N ILE A 511 21.11 3.53 15.56
CA ILE A 511 22.00 3.97 14.47
C ILE A 511 21.96 5.50 14.31
N THR A 512 20.77 6.12 14.35
CA THR A 512 20.66 7.59 14.35
C THR A 512 21.37 8.23 15.55
N ARG A 513 21.27 7.63 16.75
CA ARG A 513 21.98 8.09 17.96
C ARG A 513 23.49 8.06 17.76
N GLN A 514 24.03 6.94 17.25
CA GLN A 514 25.46 6.78 16.98
C GLN A 514 25.96 7.80 15.95
N ASN A 515 25.20 8.03 14.88
CA ASN A 515 25.52 9.04 13.88
C ASN A 515 25.52 10.46 14.47
N VAL A 516 24.56 10.80 15.33
CA VAL A 516 24.56 12.10 16.03
C VAL A 516 25.79 12.24 16.94
N LEU A 517 26.15 11.21 17.70
CA LEU A 517 27.36 11.22 18.52
C LEU A 517 28.64 11.39 17.68
N ALA A 518 28.72 10.71 16.53
CA ALA A 518 29.84 10.82 15.59
C ALA A 518 29.92 12.22 14.98
N LEU A 519 28.78 12.81 14.59
CA LEU A 519 28.69 14.19 14.11
C LEU A 519 29.15 15.17 15.18
N CYS A 520 28.72 15.01 16.43
CA CYS A 520 29.21 15.88 17.52
C CYS A 520 30.73 15.84 17.65
N ARG A 521 31.33 14.64 17.61
CA ARG A 521 32.80 14.48 17.64
C ARG A 521 33.48 15.13 16.43
N ARG A 522 32.96 14.90 15.23
CA ARG A 522 33.50 15.45 13.97
C ARG A 522 33.48 16.98 13.94
N GLU A 523 32.41 17.56 14.47
CA GLU A 523 32.13 19.01 14.42
C GLU A 523 32.63 19.77 15.65
N GLY A 524 33.32 19.09 16.57
CA GLY A 524 33.82 19.68 17.82
C GLY A 524 32.72 20.14 18.78
N ILE A 525 31.51 19.56 18.70
CA ILE A 525 30.40 19.84 19.60
C ILE A 525 30.59 19.01 20.88
N PRO A 526 30.76 19.63 22.07
CA PRO A 526 30.91 18.91 23.32
C PRO A 526 29.74 17.98 23.56
N CYS A 527 30.00 16.68 23.66
CA CYS A 527 28.98 15.66 23.84
C CYS A 527 29.41 14.68 24.92
N ARG A 528 28.49 14.38 25.85
CA ARG A 528 28.75 13.49 26.99
C ARG A 528 27.67 12.43 27.10
N GLU A 529 28.11 11.19 27.25
CA GLU A 529 27.26 10.07 27.65
C GLU A 529 27.36 9.95 29.18
N LEU A 530 26.26 10.24 29.90
CA LEU A 530 26.24 10.25 31.36
C LEU A 530 24.85 9.92 31.93
N ASP A 531 24.80 9.61 33.22
CA ASP A 531 23.55 9.45 33.96
C ASP A 531 23.08 10.84 34.47
N PHE A 532 21.82 11.19 34.21
CA PHE A 532 21.23 12.46 34.65
C PHE A 532 19.74 12.31 34.99
N SER A 533 19.30 13.16 35.91
CA SER A 533 17.95 13.18 36.50
C SER A 533 16.97 14.01 35.68
N LEU A 534 15.67 13.85 35.97
CA LEU A 534 14.61 14.71 35.44
C LEU A 534 14.81 16.19 35.76
N THR A 535 15.37 16.53 36.93
CA THR A 535 15.70 17.92 37.29
C THR A 535 16.67 18.53 36.27
N GLN A 536 17.59 17.75 35.73
CA GLN A 536 18.52 18.20 34.69
C GLN A 536 17.84 18.28 33.32
N VAL A 537 16.86 17.41 33.03
CA VAL A 537 16.03 17.51 31.81
C VAL A 537 15.18 18.77 31.81
N TYR A 538 14.46 19.04 32.91
CA TYR A 538 13.59 20.22 33.01
C TYR A 538 14.35 21.54 32.96
N SER A 539 15.66 21.52 33.21
CA SER A 539 16.54 22.70 33.12
C SER A 539 17.41 22.70 31.86
N ALA A 540 17.08 21.88 30.86
CA ALA A 540 17.81 21.86 29.59
C ALA A 540 17.47 23.10 28.73
N ASP A 541 18.48 23.56 27.99
CA ASP A 541 18.38 24.67 27.04
C ASP A 541 17.64 24.22 25.76
N GLU A 542 17.87 22.97 25.33
CA GLU A 542 17.18 22.32 24.23
C GLU A 542 17.01 20.82 24.55
N ALA A 543 16.07 20.14 23.91
CA ALA A 543 15.99 18.68 23.95
C ALA A 543 15.49 18.15 22.61
N PHE A 544 15.80 16.90 22.30
CA PHE A 544 15.37 16.24 21.08
C PHE A 544 15.39 14.72 21.23
N VAL A 545 14.70 14.03 20.32
CA VAL A 545 14.73 12.58 20.20
C VAL A 545 15.27 12.15 18.86
N THR A 546 15.81 10.93 18.77
CA THR A 546 16.36 10.38 17.53
C THR A 546 15.77 9.02 17.17
N GLY A 547 15.41 8.83 15.89
CA GLY A 547 14.99 7.54 15.33
C GLY A 547 15.21 7.47 13.81
N THR A 548 15.28 6.26 13.24
CA THR A 548 15.54 6.10 11.79
C THR A 548 14.42 6.65 10.91
N PHE A 549 13.17 6.55 11.36
CA PHE A 549 12.03 7.08 10.61
C PHE A 549 11.98 8.61 10.66
N SER A 550 12.11 9.18 11.87
CA SER A 550 11.87 10.59 12.13
C SER A 550 13.11 11.49 12.14
N GLY A 551 14.32 10.92 12.03
CA GLY A 551 15.56 11.69 12.13
C GLY A 551 15.74 12.24 13.54
N GLN A 552 15.92 13.57 13.65
CA GLN A 552 15.98 14.28 14.93
C GLN A 552 14.73 15.16 15.09
N ILE A 553 13.89 14.87 16.09
CA ILE A 553 12.70 15.67 16.40
C ILE A 553 12.95 16.49 17.68
N PRO A 554 12.77 17.82 17.66
CA PRO A 554 12.89 18.65 18.86
C PRO A 554 11.87 18.28 19.94
N VAL A 555 12.20 18.44 21.21
CA VAL A 555 11.29 18.28 22.34
C VAL A 555 11.01 19.66 22.91
N ARG A 556 9.73 20.07 22.85
CA ARG A 556 9.29 21.39 23.32
C ARG A 556 8.84 21.41 24.77
N GLU A 557 8.40 20.26 25.29
CA GLU A 557 7.76 20.16 26.60
C GLU A 557 8.03 18.78 27.20
N VAL A 558 8.30 18.73 28.51
CA VAL A 558 8.36 17.48 29.29
C VAL A 558 7.53 17.67 30.56
N ASP A 559 6.55 16.80 30.79
CA ASP A 559 5.67 16.82 31.98
C ASP A 559 5.04 18.20 32.26
N GLY A 560 4.55 18.86 31.19
CA GLY A 560 3.94 20.18 31.26
C GLY A 560 4.92 21.35 31.40
N ARG A 561 6.23 21.11 31.43
CA ARG A 561 7.27 22.15 31.52
C ARG A 561 7.85 22.41 30.15
N THR A 562 7.87 23.68 29.76
CA THR A 562 8.52 24.13 28.52
C THR A 562 10.03 23.90 28.62
N ILE A 563 10.62 23.30 27.59
CA ILE A 563 12.08 23.13 27.48
C ILE A 563 12.61 24.28 26.63
N GLY A 564 13.62 25.01 27.15
CA GLY A 564 14.18 26.17 26.47
C GLY A 564 13.11 27.20 26.09
N SER A 565 13.03 27.52 24.80
CA SER A 565 12.04 28.44 24.22
C SER A 565 10.71 27.76 23.81
N GLY A 566 10.56 26.46 24.06
CA GLY A 566 9.39 25.67 23.64
C GLY A 566 9.32 25.41 22.13
N ARG A 567 10.44 25.59 21.42
CA ARG A 567 10.58 25.39 19.97
C ARG A 567 11.95 24.77 19.68
N ARG A 568 12.19 24.41 18.41
CA ARG A 568 13.52 24.01 17.94
C ARG A 568 14.57 25.08 18.30
N GLY A 569 15.63 24.67 18.97
CA GLY A 569 16.77 25.53 19.27
C GLY A 569 17.89 25.44 18.25
N PRO A 570 18.90 26.34 18.34
CA PRO A 570 19.95 26.48 17.34
C PRO A 570 20.87 25.25 17.25
N LEU A 571 21.17 24.55 18.35
CA LEU A 571 22.04 23.38 18.30
C LEU A 571 21.31 22.19 17.67
N VAL A 572 20.04 21.98 18.01
CA VAL A 572 19.21 20.95 17.37
C VAL A 572 19.07 21.22 15.87
N GLU A 573 18.85 22.47 15.46
CA GLU A 573 18.80 22.84 14.04
C GLU A 573 20.13 22.57 13.31
N ARG A 574 21.26 22.91 13.94
CA ARG A 574 22.58 22.60 13.38
C ARG A 574 22.75 21.09 13.19
N LEU A 575 22.39 20.28 14.18
CA LEU A 575 22.47 18.82 14.10
C LEU A 575 21.55 18.22 13.04
N GLN A 576 20.33 18.75 12.87
CA GLN A 576 19.43 18.34 11.80
C GLN A 576 20.05 18.56 10.41
N ARG A 577 20.66 19.74 10.17
CA ARG A 577 21.33 20.04 8.89
C ARG A 577 22.53 19.13 8.63
N LEU A 578 23.34 18.90 9.66
CA LEU A 578 24.50 18.00 9.58
C LEU A 578 24.09 16.56 9.28
N TYR A 579 23.02 16.08 9.92
CA TYR A 579 22.50 14.74 9.68
C TYR A 579 21.89 14.59 8.28
N ALA A 580 21.14 15.59 7.79
CA ALA A 580 20.65 15.60 6.43
C ALA A 580 21.79 15.54 5.40
N THR A 581 22.86 16.31 5.64
CA THR A 581 24.08 16.28 4.80
C THR A 581 24.73 14.89 4.83
N LEU A 582 24.84 14.26 6.00
CA LEU A 582 25.36 12.90 6.12
C LEU A 582 24.50 11.87 5.35
N CYS A 583 23.17 12.02 5.37
CA CYS A 583 22.28 11.17 4.59
C CYS A 583 22.47 11.36 3.07
N ASP A 584 22.65 12.61 2.62
CA ASP A 584 22.96 12.94 1.22
C ASP A 584 24.31 12.35 0.79
N GLU A 585 25.33 12.49 1.62
CA GLU A 585 26.67 11.90 1.41
C GLU A 585 26.57 10.37 1.31
N GLN A 586 25.85 9.72 2.23
CA GLN A 586 25.67 8.28 2.21
C GLN A 586 24.94 7.82 0.95
N ALA A 587 23.88 8.52 0.54
CA ALA A 587 23.14 8.18 -0.67
C ALA A 587 23.97 8.39 -1.95
N ALA A 588 24.90 9.36 -1.96
CA ALA A 588 25.78 9.61 -3.10
C ALA A 588 26.75 8.44 -3.40
N HIS A 589 27.04 7.59 -2.42
CA HIS A 589 27.86 6.38 -2.63
C HIS A 589 27.13 5.27 -3.41
N GLY A 590 25.80 5.38 -3.59
CA GLY A 590 25.00 4.39 -4.29
C GLY A 590 24.75 3.11 -3.47
N ARG A 591 24.24 2.07 -4.14
CA ARG A 591 23.99 0.77 -3.51
C ARG A 591 25.31 0.01 -3.38
N ALA A 592 25.77 -0.19 -2.15
CA ALA A 592 26.88 -1.08 -1.84
C ALA A 592 26.36 -2.47 -1.42
N PRO A 593 27.05 -3.57 -1.78
CA PRO A 593 26.79 -4.86 -1.18
C PRO A 593 27.08 -4.81 0.33
N ALA A 594 26.27 -5.49 1.13
CA ALA A 594 26.54 -5.63 2.56
C ALA A 594 27.70 -6.61 2.76
N ALA A 595 28.61 -6.27 3.67
CA ALA A 595 29.71 -7.14 4.09
C ALA A 595 29.23 -8.10 5.18
N ASP A 596 29.73 -9.34 5.17
CA ASP A 596 29.38 -10.39 6.14
C ASP A 596 30.12 -10.28 7.48
#